data_AF-A0A1I1E0R5-F1
#
_entry.id   AF-A0A1I1E0R5-F1
#
_cell.length_a   1.000
_cell.length_b   1.000
_cell.length_c   1.000
_cell.angle_alpha   90.00
_cell.angle_beta   90.00
_cell.angle_gamma   90.00
#
_symmetry.space_group_name_H-M   'P 1'
#
loop_
_entity.id
_entity.type
_entity.pdbx_description
1 polymer ?
#
loop_
_entity_poly.entity_id
_entity_poly.type
_entity_poly.pdbx_seq_one_letter_code
_entity_poly.pdbx_strand_id
1 'polypeptide(L)'
;MRMSRKANLLGFFLTLLCAFFGAAHAQAFDHLYESSARIALSQPLQWVAVPKGSVASPEVLSADSPTAGSWNFQPYTDDTTLPTSDKQEVWARFALPLTPSLQTWFIRLPGRAIFKVSLYSRDPQGGWKVHSAGQAIAPADWALRTRVPSFELQSRSDLAPIYFLRFEHHKPITERPMLLTPIEYIDGASRVGVVIGLMWGMFSLLAVLCLAAFSMARNKVFLWFGAVVVTLMFTQLVVIGYGGWRIWRHSIYLNQVMGWVSAALTMAAAAWFCAQASYARSAHPRIYQLLAVITVSSLLMACLVAIQPDLVPRNLRNLWLALAILMTMGSLVWMSLRGQAWNLQLLLGAAPIALAMLARLSYNAGWVLNIESAQAAGVLSAMLGLLWVFLVLAWRSRAALFSNHRAAALATYDPASGLMLPRIIEGRLPQMLLRARRQKSECGVLMLRWLNQGPSNDELSDQKRSFALSRIGEILRRAARDMDTAARYDENQFMMLVDGPISRDALSEIATRILADCLRAAQKWGDPSTFNLRIAIWHGTPTTQTAQQVMEALTSRLHSMSSGTRRHVQFVDSALEPEIVVVQDISRREDLMAKINALETSHPALSRQTAASLDR
;
A
#
# COMPACT_ATOMS: atom_id res chain seq x y z
N MET A 1 -3.21 23.63 -13.98
CA MET A 1 -3.07 22.30 -13.32
C MET A 1 -4.14 21.25 -13.67
N ARG A 2 -5.38 21.59 -14.11
CA ARG A 2 -6.39 20.58 -14.54
C ARG A 2 -6.09 19.91 -15.90
N MET A 3 -5.38 20.57 -16.82
CA MET A 3 -5.06 20.03 -18.15
C MET A 3 -3.94 18.98 -18.14
N SER A 4 -2.87 19.12 -17.35
CA SER A 4 -1.79 18.11 -17.32
C SER A 4 -2.22 16.79 -16.67
N ARG A 5 -3.18 16.81 -15.75
CA ARG A 5 -3.81 15.60 -15.20
C ARG A 5 -4.56 14.80 -16.27
N LYS A 6 -5.21 15.45 -17.24
CA LYS A 6 -5.91 14.78 -18.34
C LYS A 6 -4.94 14.19 -19.36
N ALA A 7 -3.86 14.90 -19.68
CA ALA A 7 -2.84 14.43 -20.63
C ALA A 7 -2.11 13.16 -20.14
N ASN A 8 -1.74 13.10 -18.85
CA ASN A 8 -1.12 11.89 -18.28
C ASN A 8 -2.11 10.72 -18.19
N LEU A 9 -3.40 11.00 -17.96
CA LEU A 9 -4.45 9.98 -17.97
C LEU A 9 -4.68 9.39 -19.36
N LEU A 10 -4.72 10.24 -20.39
CA LEU A 10 -4.91 9.82 -21.78
C LEU A 10 -3.70 9.02 -22.26
N GLY A 11 -2.47 9.44 -21.93
CA GLY A 11 -1.24 8.72 -22.25
C GLY A 11 -1.14 7.35 -21.55
N PHE A 12 -1.55 7.25 -20.28
CA PHE A 12 -1.65 5.97 -19.58
C PHE A 12 -2.73 5.07 -20.21
N PHE A 13 -3.88 5.63 -20.59
CA PHE A 13 -4.93 4.86 -21.28
C PHE A 13 -4.49 4.39 -22.66
N LEU A 14 -3.82 5.24 -23.44
CA LEU A 14 -3.29 4.88 -24.76
C LEU A 14 -2.19 3.82 -24.65
N THR A 15 -1.31 3.91 -23.65
CA THR A 15 -0.26 2.89 -23.46
C THR A 15 -0.83 1.57 -22.94
N LEU A 16 -1.82 1.60 -22.03
CA LEU A 16 -2.49 0.40 -21.54
C LEU A 16 -3.39 -0.24 -22.61
N LEU A 17 -4.06 0.58 -23.42
CA LEU A 17 -4.88 0.14 -24.54
C LEU A 17 -4.02 -0.35 -25.72
N CYS A 18 -2.89 0.29 -26.02
CA CYS A 18 -1.90 -0.23 -26.98
C CYS A 18 -1.20 -1.50 -26.47
N ALA A 19 -0.96 -1.66 -25.17
CA ALA A 19 -0.46 -2.91 -24.61
C ALA A 19 -1.54 -4.02 -24.70
N PHE A 20 -2.81 -3.66 -24.51
CA PHE A 20 -3.94 -4.59 -24.63
C PHE A 20 -4.22 -5.00 -26.08
N PHE A 21 -4.20 -4.05 -27.03
CA PHE A 21 -4.39 -4.31 -28.46
C PHE A 21 -3.13 -4.86 -29.16
N GLY A 22 -1.94 -4.50 -28.69
CA GLY A 22 -0.67 -5.07 -29.14
C GLY A 22 -0.50 -6.53 -28.70
N ALA A 23 -1.02 -6.90 -27.53
CA ALA A 23 -1.12 -8.30 -27.10
C ALA A 23 -2.33 -9.03 -27.73
N ALA A 24 -3.27 -8.30 -28.34
CA ALA A 24 -4.41 -8.85 -29.08
C ALA A 24 -4.10 -9.09 -30.56
N HIS A 25 -2.92 -8.70 -31.06
CA HIS A 25 -2.36 -9.40 -32.22
C HIS A 25 -2.01 -10.80 -31.74
N ALA A 26 -2.97 -11.70 -31.90
CA ALA A 26 -2.75 -13.13 -31.91
C ALA A 26 -1.48 -13.35 -32.73
N GLN A 27 -0.39 -13.67 -32.05
CA GLN A 27 0.73 -14.28 -32.72
C GLN A 27 0.12 -15.52 -33.36
N ALA A 28 -0.05 -15.49 -34.68
CA ALA A 28 -0.36 -16.66 -35.47
C ALA A 28 0.81 -17.62 -35.20
N PHE A 29 0.61 -18.50 -34.22
CA PHE A 29 1.63 -19.40 -33.68
C PHE A 29 1.75 -20.63 -34.59
N ASP A 30 1.88 -20.39 -35.88
CA ASP A 30 2.19 -21.41 -36.89
C ASP A 30 3.65 -21.33 -37.37
N HIS A 31 4.42 -20.34 -36.90
CA HIS A 31 5.83 -20.21 -37.24
C HIS A 31 6.65 -19.69 -36.06
N LEU A 32 7.65 -20.46 -35.64
CA LEU A 32 8.81 -19.95 -34.89
C LEU A 32 10.14 -20.15 -35.65
N TYR A 33 10.18 -21.06 -36.64
CA TYR A 33 11.31 -21.24 -37.57
C TYR A 33 10.80 -21.53 -38.98
N GLU A 34 11.31 -20.85 -40.01
CA GLU A 34 11.04 -21.16 -41.44
C GLU A 34 11.43 -22.60 -41.82
N SER A 35 12.34 -23.22 -41.05
CA SER A 35 12.85 -24.58 -41.25
C SER A 35 12.08 -25.68 -40.51
N SER A 36 11.07 -25.33 -39.70
CA SER A 36 10.22 -26.33 -39.04
C SER A 36 9.26 -26.94 -40.06
N ALA A 37 9.28 -28.26 -40.19
CA ALA A 37 8.41 -28.97 -41.12
C ALA A 37 6.94 -28.73 -40.75
N ARG A 38 6.15 -28.15 -41.67
CA ARG A 38 4.69 -28.19 -41.59
C ARG A 38 4.28 -29.65 -41.55
N ILE A 39 3.85 -30.11 -40.39
CA ILE A 39 3.06 -31.33 -40.32
C ILE A 39 1.65 -30.89 -40.04
N ALA A 40 0.96 -30.51 -41.12
CA ALA A 40 -0.45 -30.83 -41.19
C ALA A 40 -0.51 -32.34 -40.91
N LEU A 41 -1.14 -32.72 -39.78
CA LEU A 41 -1.46 -34.11 -39.48
C LEU A 41 -1.87 -34.76 -40.81
N SER A 42 -1.16 -35.81 -41.22
CA SER A 42 -1.24 -36.34 -42.60
C SER A 42 -2.65 -36.84 -42.98
N GLN A 43 -3.59 -36.80 -42.04
CA GLN A 43 -5.03 -36.68 -42.21
C GLN A 43 -5.58 -35.75 -41.10
N PRO A 44 -6.62 -34.93 -41.34
CA PRO A 44 -7.16 -34.05 -40.29
C PRO A 44 -7.51 -34.89 -39.06
N LEU A 45 -7.11 -34.44 -37.87
CA LEU A 45 -7.55 -35.01 -36.59
C LEU A 45 -9.05 -35.28 -36.71
N GLN A 46 -9.51 -36.51 -36.50
CA GLN A 46 -10.93 -36.82 -36.60
C GLN A 46 -11.47 -37.14 -35.21
N TRP A 47 -12.66 -36.69 -34.89
CA TRP A 47 -13.23 -36.84 -33.56
C TRP A 47 -14.63 -37.46 -33.61
N VAL A 48 -15.01 -38.12 -32.52
CA VAL A 48 -16.34 -38.67 -32.30
C VAL A 48 -16.75 -38.48 -30.85
N ALA A 49 -17.98 -38.02 -30.63
CA ALA A 49 -18.57 -37.93 -29.30
C ALA A 49 -19.31 -39.23 -28.97
N VAL A 50 -19.03 -39.76 -27.80
CA VAL A 50 -19.47 -41.08 -27.36
C VAL A 50 -20.08 -40.96 -25.96
N PRO A 51 -21.20 -41.63 -25.65
CA PRO A 51 -21.75 -41.64 -24.29
C PRO A 51 -20.71 -42.12 -23.27
N LYS A 52 -20.62 -41.43 -22.14
CA LYS A 52 -19.61 -41.71 -21.10
C LYS A 52 -19.68 -43.18 -20.66
N GLY A 53 -18.54 -43.86 -20.63
CA GLY A 53 -18.43 -45.28 -20.26
C GLY A 53 -18.88 -46.31 -21.31
N SER A 54 -19.38 -45.91 -22.48
CA SER A 54 -19.81 -46.86 -23.52
C SER A 54 -18.67 -47.48 -24.34
N VAL A 55 -17.49 -46.84 -24.37
CA VAL A 55 -16.29 -47.35 -25.02
C VAL A 55 -15.16 -47.44 -24.01
N ALA A 56 -14.74 -48.67 -23.68
CA ALA A 56 -13.65 -48.94 -22.75
C ALA A 56 -12.28 -48.99 -23.43
N SER A 57 -12.20 -49.48 -24.66
CA SER A 57 -10.96 -49.61 -25.44
C SER A 57 -11.11 -49.02 -26.85
N PRO A 58 -10.01 -48.50 -27.43
CA PRO A 58 -10.01 -47.98 -28.81
C PRO A 58 -10.26 -49.06 -29.88
N GLU A 59 -10.25 -50.35 -29.54
CA GLU A 59 -10.54 -51.46 -30.48
C GLU A 59 -11.95 -51.37 -31.06
N VAL A 60 -12.92 -50.98 -30.24
CA VAL A 60 -14.33 -50.78 -30.65
C VAL A 60 -14.48 -49.67 -31.70
N LEU A 61 -13.52 -48.73 -31.72
CA LEU A 61 -13.46 -47.57 -32.61
C LEU A 61 -12.51 -47.78 -33.80
N SER A 62 -11.78 -48.90 -33.84
CA SER A 62 -10.88 -49.25 -34.93
C SER A 62 -11.67 -49.84 -36.11
N ALA A 63 -11.17 -49.64 -37.33
CA ALA A 63 -11.87 -50.04 -38.57
C ALA A 63 -12.13 -51.56 -38.67
N ASP A 64 -11.41 -52.37 -37.89
CA ASP A 64 -11.48 -53.84 -37.90
C ASP A 64 -12.57 -54.43 -36.96
N SER A 65 -13.31 -53.58 -36.22
CA SER A 65 -14.36 -54.03 -35.31
C SER A 65 -15.71 -54.25 -36.03
N PRO A 66 -16.48 -55.31 -35.69
CA PRO A 66 -17.82 -55.52 -36.26
C PRO A 66 -18.83 -54.38 -35.95
N THR A 67 -18.52 -53.51 -34.99
CA THR A 67 -19.30 -52.31 -34.65
C THR A 67 -18.72 -51.01 -35.25
N ALA A 68 -17.66 -51.07 -36.04
CA ALA A 68 -16.97 -49.88 -36.58
C ALA A 68 -17.89 -48.99 -37.45
N GLY A 69 -18.94 -49.58 -38.05
CA GLY A 69 -19.90 -48.87 -38.88
C GLY A 69 -20.87 -47.92 -38.14
N SER A 70 -20.95 -47.96 -36.80
CA SER A 70 -21.92 -47.13 -36.05
C SER A 70 -21.39 -45.75 -35.64
N TRP A 71 -20.08 -45.51 -35.72
CA TRP A 71 -19.44 -44.30 -35.19
C TRP A 71 -18.88 -43.43 -36.31
N ASN A 72 -19.57 -42.34 -36.63
CA ASN A 72 -19.17 -41.43 -37.70
C ASN A 72 -18.16 -40.39 -37.19
N PHE A 73 -16.90 -40.52 -37.60
CA PHE A 73 -15.83 -39.59 -37.24
C PHE A 73 -15.94 -38.29 -38.05
N GLN A 74 -15.95 -37.15 -37.36
CA GLN A 74 -16.00 -35.82 -37.98
C GLN A 74 -14.59 -35.22 -38.07
N PRO A 75 -14.25 -34.49 -39.14
CA PRO A 75 -12.98 -33.79 -39.22
C PRO A 75 -12.92 -32.67 -38.18
N TYR A 76 -11.77 -32.52 -37.54
CA TYR A 76 -11.47 -31.40 -36.66
C TYR A 76 -11.01 -30.22 -37.51
N THR A 77 -11.79 -29.15 -37.50
CA THR A 77 -11.49 -27.88 -38.16
C THR A 77 -11.15 -26.80 -37.13
N ASP A 78 -10.69 -25.65 -37.60
CA ASP A 78 -10.32 -24.51 -36.75
C ASP A 78 -11.44 -24.02 -35.81
N ASP A 79 -12.70 -24.15 -36.21
CA ASP A 79 -13.87 -23.72 -35.42
C ASP A 79 -14.49 -24.85 -34.59
N THR A 80 -13.87 -26.04 -34.59
CA THR A 80 -14.42 -27.21 -33.91
C THR A 80 -14.28 -27.11 -32.39
N THR A 81 -15.41 -27.16 -31.69
CA THR A 81 -15.46 -27.34 -30.24
C THR A 81 -15.78 -28.79 -29.91
N LEU A 82 -14.96 -29.44 -29.08
CA LEU A 82 -15.16 -30.85 -28.73
C LEU A 82 -16.28 -30.93 -27.67
N PRO A 83 -17.44 -31.54 -27.96
CA PRO A 83 -18.62 -31.50 -27.09
C PRO A 83 -18.51 -32.50 -25.92
N THR A 84 -17.54 -32.27 -25.04
CA THR A 84 -17.38 -33.05 -23.80
C THR A 84 -18.33 -32.53 -22.72
N SER A 85 -18.93 -33.45 -21.97
CA SER A 85 -19.85 -33.14 -20.88
C SER A 85 -19.85 -34.26 -19.85
N ASP A 86 -20.60 -34.09 -18.75
CA ASP A 86 -20.76 -35.14 -17.75
C ASP A 86 -21.37 -36.43 -18.33
N LYS A 87 -22.03 -36.35 -19.49
CA LYS A 87 -22.69 -37.47 -20.18
C LYS A 87 -21.95 -37.95 -21.42
N GLN A 88 -21.01 -37.16 -21.96
CA GLN A 88 -20.35 -37.44 -23.24
C GLN A 88 -18.83 -37.27 -23.12
N GLU A 89 -18.11 -38.28 -23.62
CA GLU A 89 -16.67 -38.26 -23.79
C GLU A 89 -16.35 -38.10 -25.28
N VAL A 90 -15.18 -37.54 -25.58
CA VAL A 90 -14.76 -37.37 -26.98
C VAL A 90 -13.51 -38.17 -27.24
N TRP A 91 -13.54 -38.96 -28.32
CA TRP A 91 -12.40 -39.70 -28.83
C TRP A 91 -11.91 -39.01 -30.10
N ALA A 92 -10.62 -38.69 -30.15
CA ALA A 92 -9.98 -38.15 -31.34
C ALA A 92 -8.93 -39.14 -31.86
N ARG A 93 -8.91 -39.38 -33.17
CA ARG A 93 -7.93 -40.22 -33.85
C ARG A 93 -7.08 -39.39 -34.79
N PHE A 94 -5.79 -39.68 -34.83
CA PHE A 94 -4.86 -39.06 -35.77
C PHE A 94 -3.72 -40.02 -36.12
N ALA A 95 -3.10 -39.79 -37.27
CA ALA A 95 -1.91 -40.49 -37.71
C ALA A 95 -0.74 -39.49 -37.80
N LEU A 96 0.46 -39.96 -37.45
CA LEU A 96 1.69 -39.21 -37.69
C LEU A 96 2.20 -39.49 -39.10
N PRO A 97 2.87 -38.53 -39.76
CA PRO A 97 3.50 -38.79 -41.04
C PRO A 97 4.65 -39.78 -40.90
N LEU A 98 4.81 -40.59 -41.96
CA LEU A 98 5.92 -41.52 -42.10
C LEU A 98 7.22 -40.74 -42.17
N THR A 99 8.17 -41.12 -41.33
CA THR A 99 9.47 -40.44 -41.23
C THR A 99 10.58 -41.45 -41.51
N PRO A 100 11.61 -41.11 -42.32
CA PRO A 100 12.67 -42.05 -42.68
C PRO A 100 13.59 -42.44 -41.51
N SER A 101 13.61 -41.64 -40.43
CA SER A 101 14.32 -41.94 -39.18
C SER A 101 13.38 -41.82 -37.98
N LEU A 102 13.75 -42.44 -36.86
CA LEU A 102 12.97 -42.35 -35.63
C LEU A 102 12.90 -40.89 -35.17
N GLN A 103 11.71 -40.29 -35.26
CA GLN A 103 11.46 -38.92 -34.80
C GLN A 103 10.53 -38.91 -33.60
N THR A 104 10.89 -38.10 -32.60
CA THR A 104 10.11 -37.88 -31.39
C THR A 104 9.26 -36.64 -31.56
N TRP A 105 7.99 -36.73 -31.18
CA TRP A 105 7.00 -35.66 -31.25
C TRP A 105 6.40 -35.43 -29.87
N PHE A 106 6.08 -34.17 -29.56
CA PHE A 106 5.37 -33.81 -28.34
C PHE A 106 4.00 -33.27 -28.68
N ILE A 107 2.95 -33.90 -28.16
CA ILE A 107 1.62 -33.32 -28.21
C ILE A 107 1.40 -32.52 -26.94
N ARG A 108 1.23 -31.21 -27.09
CA ARG A 108 0.88 -30.28 -26.01
C ARG A 108 -0.60 -29.98 -26.11
N LEU A 109 -1.31 -30.14 -25.00
CA LEU A 109 -2.67 -29.63 -24.89
C LEU A 109 -2.58 -28.22 -24.28
N PRO A 110 -2.83 -27.15 -25.05
CA PRO A 110 -3.15 -25.87 -24.46
C PRO A 110 -4.43 -26.12 -23.67
N GLY A 111 -4.42 -25.74 -22.40
CA GLY A 111 -5.63 -25.86 -21.61
C GLY A 111 -5.38 -26.09 -20.15
N ARG A 112 -5.90 -25.15 -19.37
CA ARG A 112 -5.97 -25.27 -17.94
C ARG A 112 -7.17 -26.13 -17.58
N ALA A 113 -6.92 -27.10 -16.72
CA ALA A 113 -7.91 -27.90 -16.03
C ALA A 113 -8.68 -28.91 -16.90
N ILE A 114 -8.03 -29.56 -17.88
CA ILE A 114 -8.62 -30.79 -18.42
C ILE A 114 -8.72 -31.81 -17.29
N PHE A 115 -9.89 -32.42 -17.15
CA PHE A 115 -10.16 -33.30 -16.03
C PHE A 115 -9.33 -34.59 -16.17
N LYS A 116 -9.39 -35.24 -17.33
CA LYS A 116 -8.47 -36.32 -17.70
C LYS A 116 -8.37 -36.44 -19.22
N VAL A 117 -7.14 -36.63 -19.71
CA VAL A 117 -6.83 -37.00 -21.09
C VAL A 117 -6.02 -38.27 -21.06
N SER A 118 -6.35 -39.22 -21.92
CA SER A 118 -5.61 -40.47 -22.09
C SER A 118 -5.21 -40.63 -23.55
N LEU A 119 -3.91 -40.75 -23.79
CA LEU A 119 -3.33 -41.13 -25.06
C LEU A 119 -3.17 -42.64 -25.11
N TYR A 120 -3.69 -43.26 -26.17
CA TYR A 120 -3.54 -44.68 -26.48
C TYR A 120 -2.59 -44.84 -27.66
N SER A 121 -1.52 -45.59 -27.45
CA SER A 121 -0.56 -46.00 -28.49
C SER A 121 -0.47 -47.52 -28.54
N ARG A 122 -0.16 -48.09 -29.71
CA ARG A 122 0.10 -49.52 -29.84
C ARG A 122 1.55 -49.83 -29.44
N ASP A 123 1.72 -50.82 -28.57
CA ASP A 123 3.00 -51.39 -28.19
C ASP A 123 3.51 -52.35 -29.29
N PRO A 124 4.83 -52.59 -29.45
CA PRO A 124 5.38 -53.61 -30.36
C PRO A 124 4.79 -55.02 -30.21
N GLN A 125 4.19 -55.37 -29.06
CA GLN A 125 3.50 -56.65 -28.85
C GLN A 125 2.01 -56.64 -29.26
N GLY A 126 1.51 -55.53 -29.82
CA GLY A 126 0.11 -55.37 -30.25
C GLY A 126 -0.86 -54.90 -29.16
N GLY A 127 -0.43 -54.80 -27.90
CA GLY A 127 -1.23 -54.27 -26.79
C GLY A 127 -1.34 -52.74 -26.81
N TRP A 128 -2.36 -52.19 -26.14
CA TRP A 128 -2.53 -50.74 -25.99
C TRP A 128 -1.79 -50.21 -24.77
N LYS A 129 -0.84 -49.31 -24.99
CA LYS A 129 -0.17 -48.54 -23.94
C LYS A 129 -0.94 -47.24 -23.71
N VAL A 130 -1.31 -46.99 -22.45
CA VAL A 130 -2.14 -45.84 -22.07
C VAL A 130 -1.32 -44.86 -21.24
N HIS A 131 -1.17 -43.64 -21.75
CA HIS A 131 -0.56 -42.53 -21.05
C HIS A 131 -1.64 -41.52 -20.66
N SER A 132 -1.74 -41.18 -19.38
CA SER A 132 -2.80 -40.27 -18.91
C SER A 132 -2.24 -39.04 -18.20
N ALA A 133 -2.94 -37.92 -18.34
CA ALA A 133 -2.64 -36.66 -17.67
C ALA A 133 -3.93 -35.86 -17.42
N GLY A 134 -3.95 -35.02 -16.38
CA GLY A 134 -5.11 -34.19 -16.06
C GLY A 134 -5.28 -33.96 -14.56
N GLN A 135 -6.35 -33.24 -14.18
CA GLN A 135 -6.65 -32.92 -12.77
C GLN A 135 -7.09 -34.12 -11.93
N ALA A 136 -7.57 -35.19 -12.55
CA ALA A 136 -7.96 -36.42 -11.86
C ALA A 136 -6.76 -37.27 -11.42
N ILE A 137 -5.55 -36.96 -11.92
CA ILE A 137 -4.33 -37.73 -11.70
C ILE A 137 -3.31 -36.83 -11.01
N ALA A 138 -2.54 -37.38 -10.06
CA ALA A 138 -1.49 -36.62 -9.40
C ALA A 138 -0.43 -36.18 -10.43
N PRO A 139 0.02 -34.91 -10.43
CA PRO A 139 1.01 -34.43 -11.38
C PRO A 139 2.33 -35.23 -11.44
N ALA A 140 2.70 -35.91 -10.36
CA ALA A 140 3.87 -36.79 -10.33
C ALA A 140 3.73 -38.05 -11.22
N ASP A 141 2.49 -38.49 -11.44
CA ASP A 141 2.13 -39.71 -12.18
C ASP A 141 1.73 -39.43 -13.62
N TRP A 142 1.83 -38.16 -14.05
CA TRP A 142 1.67 -37.80 -15.45
C TRP A 142 2.79 -38.42 -16.29
N ALA A 143 2.43 -38.89 -17.49
CA ALA A 143 3.36 -39.52 -18.42
C ALA A 143 4.61 -38.66 -18.69
N LEU A 144 4.40 -37.36 -18.90
CA LEU A 144 5.45 -36.36 -18.92
C LEU A 144 5.23 -35.40 -17.75
N ARG A 145 6.26 -35.21 -16.92
CA ARG A 145 6.20 -34.32 -15.73
C ARG A 145 6.38 -32.87 -16.15
N THR A 146 5.35 -32.33 -16.78
CA THR A 146 5.35 -30.97 -17.33
C THR A 146 4.24 -30.12 -16.73
N ARG A 147 4.35 -28.81 -16.93
CA ARG A 147 3.41 -27.81 -16.39
C ARG A 147 2.00 -27.94 -16.98
N VAL A 148 1.92 -28.37 -18.23
CA VAL A 148 0.69 -28.62 -18.97
C VAL A 148 0.65 -30.10 -19.37
N PRO A 149 -0.53 -30.70 -19.55
CA PRO A 149 -0.66 -32.06 -20.07
C PRO A 149 0.09 -32.17 -21.40
N SER A 150 1.09 -33.04 -21.45
CA SER A 150 1.89 -33.29 -22.64
C SER A 150 2.23 -34.77 -22.74
N PHE A 151 2.26 -35.29 -23.96
CA PHE A 151 2.62 -36.67 -24.22
C PHE A 151 3.72 -36.75 -25.27
N GLU A 152 4.61 -37.72 -25.10
CA GLU A 152 5.66 -38.05 -26.06
C GLU A 152 5.16 -39.14 -27.02
N LEU A 153 5.42 -38.95 -28.30
CA LEU A 153 5.05 -39.82 -29.41
C LEU A 153 6.31 -40.14 -30.21
N GLN A 154 6.41 -41.34 -30.76
CA GLN A 154 7.53 -41.74 -31.62
C GLN A 154 6.98 -42.23 -32.97
N SER A 155 7.57 -41.75 -34.07
CA SER A 155 7.26 -42.21 -35.43
C SER A 155 8.41 -43.07 -35.95
N ARG A 156 8.11 -44.25 -36.52
CA ARG A 156 9.07 -45.20 -37.10
C ARG A 156 8.65 -45.54 -38.54
N SER A 157 9.63 -45.78 -39.40
CA SER A 157 9.54 -45.91 -40.87
C SER A 157 8.58 -46.96 -41.44
N ASP A 158 8.05 -47.87 -40.62
CA ASP A 158 7.54 -49.14 -41.14
C ASP A 158 5.99 -49.18 -41.18
N LEU A 159 5.29 -48.40 -40.35
CA LEU A 159 3.82 -48.28 -40.30
C LEU A 159 3.42 -46.89 -39.81
N ALA A 160 2.42 -46.25 -40.44
CA ALA A 160 1.82 -45.01 -39.93
C ALA A 160 1.00 -45.33 -38.66
N PRO A 161 1.50 -45.05 -37.44
CA PRO A 161 0.81 -45.48 -36.24
C PRO A 161 -0.42 -44.60 -36.02
N ILE A 162 -1.58 -45.24 -35.81
CA ILE A 162 -2.81 -44.55 -35.44
C ILE A 162 -2.81 -44.36 -33.92
N TYR A 163 -2.96 -43.11 -33.50
CA TYR A 163 -3.07 -42.74 -32.09
C TYR A 163 -4.50 -42.32 -31.78
N PHE A 164 -4.96 -42.66 -30.57
CA PHE A 164 -6.25 -42.22 -30.05
C PHE A 164 -6.06 -41.36 -28.80
N LEU A 165 -6.77 -40.24 -28.74
CA LEU A 165 -6.90 -39.37 -27.56
C LEU A 165 -8.31 -39.46 -27.03
N ARG A 166 -8.45 -39.82 -25.76
CA ARG A 166 -9.71 -39.80 -25.04
C ARG A 166 -9.75 -38.57 -24.15
N PHE A 167 -10.76 -37.74 -24.34
CA PHE A 167 -11.03 -36.55 -23.55
C PHE A 167 -12.20 -36.79 -22.60
N GLU A 168 -11.88 -36.88 -21.31
CA GLU A 168 -12.86 -36.94 -20.23
C GLU A 168 -12.91 -35.55 -19.57
N HIS A 169 -13.88 -34.72 -19.95
CA HIS A 169 -14.05 -33.39 -19.40
C HIS A 169 -15.52 -33.04 -19.17
N HIS A 170 -15.78 -32.16 -18.20
CA HIS A 170 -17.13 -31.81 -17.75
C HIS A 170 -17.75 -30.68 -18.60
N LYS A 171 -16.98 -30.08 -19.50
CA LYS A 171 -17.37 -28.96 -20.37
C LYS A 171 -16.74 -29.12 -21.74
N PRO A 172 -17.31 -28.50 -22.79
CA PRO A 172 -16.73 -28.53 -24.11
C PRO A 172 -15.28 -28.03 -24.10
N ILE A 173 -14.39 -28.78 -24.74
CA ILE A 173 -12.99 -28.37 -24.90
C ILE A 173 -12.90 -27.56 -26.19
N THR A 174 -12.47 -26.32 -26.05
CA THR A 174 -12.30 -25.37 -27.16
C THR A 174 -10.83 -25.26 -27.55
N GLU A 175 -9.93 -25.78 -26.71
CA GLU A 175 -8.49 -25.65 -26.91
C GLU A 175 -7.94 -26.76 -27.80
N ARG A 176 -6.99 -26.39 -28.66
CA ARG A 176 -6.52 -27.22 -29.77
C ARG A 176 -5.26 -27.99 -29.40
N PRO A 177 -5.22 -29.32 -29.49
CA PRO A 177 -3.96 -30.04 -29.28
C PRO A 177 -2.93 -29.61 -30.32
N MET A 178 -1.72 -29.25 -29.87
CA MET A 178 -0.61 -28.83 -30.71
C MET A 178 0.42 -29.95 -30.79
N LEU A 179 0.83 -30.32 -31.99
CA LEU A 179 1.93 -31.25 -32.22
C LEU A 179 3.21 -30.44 -32.46
N LEU A 180 4.25 -30.71 -31.68
CA LEU A 180 5.48 -29.92 -31.64
C LEU A 180 6.69 -30.83 -31.79
N THR A 181 7.72 -30.34 -32.48
CA THR A 181 9.05 -30.97 -32.45
C THR A 181 9.71 -30.78 -31.08
N PRO A 182 10.73 -31.58 -30.72
CA PRO A 182 11.46 -31.40 -29.46
C PRO A 182 12.08 -30.01 -29.30
N ILE A 183 12.58 -29.42 -30.40
CA ILE A 183 13.20 -28.09 -30.41
C ILE A 183 12.15 -27.01 -30.11
N GLU A 184 11.00 -27.05 -30.78
CA GLU A 184 9.91 -26.09 -30.55
C GLU A 184 9.30 -26.22 -29.16
N TYR A 185 9.18 -27.45 -28.66
CA TYR A 185 8.68 -27.71 -27.32
C TYR A 185 9.59 -27.09 -26.25
N ILE A 186 10.91 -27.29 -26.39
CA ILE A 186 11.92 -26.75 -25.46
C ILE A 186 12.01 -25.22 -25.59
N ASP A 187 12.05 -24.66 -26.80
CA ASP A 187 12.13 -23.20 -27.00
C ASP A 187 10.87 -22.50 -26.47
N GLY A 188 9.69 -23.04 -26.78
CA GLY A 188 8.42 -22.53 -26.25
C GLY A 188 8.36 -22.59 -24.72
N ALA A 189 8.85 -23.68 -24.11
CA ALA A 189 8.96 -23.79 -22.66
C ALA A 189 9.95 -22.77 -22.08
N SER A 190 11.07 -22.50 -22.77
CA SER A 190 12.09 -21.54 -22.34
C SER A 190 11.54 -20.10 -22.32
N ARG A 191 10.86 -19.66 -23.38
CA ARG A 191 10.25 -18.32 -23.49
C ARG A 191 9.20 -18.08 -22.42
N VAL A 192 8.32 -19.06 -22.21
CA VAL A 192 7.32 -19.00 -21.15
C VAL A 192 8.00 -18.95 -19.77
N GLY A 193 9.09 -19.70 -19.59
CA GLY A 193 9.92 -19.66 -18.38
C GLY A 193 10.48 -18.26 -18.10
N VAL A 194 10.99 -17.55 -19.11
CA VAL A 194 11.48 -16.17 -18.99
C VAL A 194 10.36 -15.21 -18.55
N VAL A 195 9.20 -15.28 -19.19
CA VAL A 195 8.03 -14.44 -18.82
C VAL A 195 7.60 -14.69 -17.38
N ILE A 196 7.61 -15.95 -16.94
CA ILE A 196 7.26 -16.32 -15.56
C ILE A 196 8.33 -15.84 -14.57
N GLY A 197 9.61 -15.97 -14.91
CA GLY A 197 10.72 -15.47 -14.10
C GLY A 197 10.66 -13.95 -13.91
N LEU A 198 10.45 -13.21 -14.99
CA LEU A 198 10.22 -11.76 -14.95
C LEU A 198 9.00 -11.42 -14.09
N MET A 199 7.92 -12.20 -14.22
CA MET A 199 6.71 -12.03 -13.43
C MET A 199 6.96 -12.15 -11.94
N TRP A 200 7.69 -13.19 -11.53
CA TRP A 200 7.99 -13.44 -10.13
C TRP A 200 8.94 -12.39 -9.56
N GLY A 201 9.95 -11.97 -10.36
CA GLY A 201 10.87 -10.91 -9.99
C GLY A 201 10.12 -9.61 -9.67
N MET A 202 9.16 -9.22 -10.51
CA MET A 202 8.42 -7.98 -10.30
C MET A 202 7.41 -8.07 -9.16
N PHE A 203 6.68 -9.19 -8.97
CA PHE A 203 5.82 -9.38 -7.80
C PHE A 203 6.64 -9.33 -6.49
N SER A 204 7.80 -9.99 -6.46
CA SER A 204 8.69 -10.01 -5.30
C SER A 204 9.25 -8.62 -5.01
N LEU A 205 9.73 -7.92 -6.04
CA LEU A 205 10.18 -6.53 -5.92
C LEU A 205 9.08 -5.64 -5.37
N LEU A 206 7.86 -5.74 -5.89
CA LEU A 206 6.73 -4.94 -5.43
C LEU A 206 6.36 -5.26 -3.98
N ALA A 207 6.39 -6.52 -3.57
CA ALA A 207 6.16 -6.92 -2.18
C ALA A 207 7.22 -6.34 -1.23
N VAL A 208 8.50 -6.38 -1.61
CA VAL A 208 9.60 -5.76 -0.84
C VAL A 208 9.44 -4.24 -0.77
N LEU A 209 9.10 -3.59 -1.88
CA LEU A 209 8.82 -2.16 -1.93
C LEU A 209 7.64 -1.77 -1.02
N CYS A 210 6.62 -2.60 -0.92
CA CYS A 210 5.51 -2.40 0.01
C CYS A 210 5.96 -2.48 1.48
N LEU A 211 6.82 -3.45 1.82
CA LEU A 211 7.39 -3.56 3.16
C LEU A 211 8.29 -2.37 3.50
N ALA A 212 9.15 -1.96 2.56
CA ALA A 212 10.00 -0.78 2.73
C ALA A 212 9.17 0.49 2.91
N ALA A 213 8.15 0.68 2.07
CA ALA A 213 7.22 1.80 2.19
C ALA A 213 6.44 1.79 3.52
N PHE A 214 6.06 0.60 4.02
CA PHE A 214 5.47 0.45 5.35
C PHE A 214 6.44 0.86 6.46
N SER A 215 7.71 0.42 6.39
CA SER A 215 8.73 0.78 7.39
C SER A 215 8.99 2.29 7.43
N MET A 216 9.05 2.94 6.26
CA MET A 216 9.28 4.38 6.15
C MET A 216 8.05 5.21 6.54
N ALA A 217 6.86 4.87 6.03
CA ALA A 217 5.66 5.68 6.21
C ALA A 217 4.83 5.30 7.45
N ARG A 218 5.12 4.16 8.09
CA ARG A 218 4.33 3.54 9.17
C ARG A 218 2.83 3.44 8.91
N ASN A 219 2.43 3.44 7.63
CA ASN A 219 1.04 3.38 7.20
C ASN A 219 0.65 1.95 6.81
N LYS A 220 -0.29 1.35 7.56
CA LYS A 220 -0.76 -0.03 7.39
C LYS A 220 -1.36 -0.31 6.00
N VAL A 221 -1.78 0.70 5.23
CA VAL A 221 -2.32 0.50 3.88
C VAL A 221 -1.30 -0.17 2.94
N PHE A 222 0.00 0.12 3.09
CA PHE A 222 1.05 -0.55 2.31
C PHE A 222 1.18 -2.04 2.63
N LEU A 223 0.94 -2.44 3.89
CA LEU A 223 0.96 -3.84 4.30
C LEU A 223 -0.22 -4.60 3.69
N TRP A 224 -1.43 -4.01 3.72
CA TRP A 224 -2.60 -4.60 3.06
C TRP A 224 -2.45 -4.68 1.55
N PHE A 225 -1.83 -3.67 0.92
CA PHE A 225 -1.50 -3.75 -0.50
C PHE A 225 -0.48 -4.85 -0.80
N GLY A 226 0.56 -5.00 0.03
CA GLY A 226 1.51 -6.12 -0.05
C GLY A 226 0.82 -7.48 0.05
N ALA A 227 -0.19 -7.62 0.91
CA ALA A 227 -1.00 -8.84 1.00
C ALA A 227 -1.76 -9.15 -0.31
N VAL A 228 -2.29 -8.13 -1.02
CA VAL A 228 -2.88 -8.30 -2.36
C VAL A 228 -1.84 -8.79 -3.35
N VAL A 229 -0.66 -8.18 -3.37
CA VAL A 229 0.45 -8.53 -4.28
C VAL A 229 0.87 -9.99 -4.07
N VAL A 230 1.08 -10.41 -2.81
CA VAL A 230 1.49 -11.78 -2.47
C VAL A 230 0.41 -12.80 -2.78
N THR A 231 -0.84 -12.55 -2.40
CA THR A 231 -1.95 -13.47 -2.69
C THR A 231 -2.21 -13.59 -4.19
N LEU A 232 -2.10 -12.50 -4.94
CA LEU A 232 -2.23 -12.51 -6.40
C LEU A 232 -1.06 -13.26 -7.06
N MET A 233 0.17 -13.05 -6.59
CA MET A 233 1.34 -13.81 -7.04
C MET A 233 1.13 -15.32 -6.83
N PHE A 234 0.65 -15.72 -5.66
CA PHE A 234 0.32 -17.11 -5.36
C PHE A 234 -0.78 -17.65 -6.28
N THR A 235 -1.83 -16.86 -6.53
CA THR A 235 -2.87 -17.23 -7.49
C THR A 235 -2.31 -17.44 -8.89
N GLN A 236 -1.43 -16.57 -9.39
CA GLN A 236 -0.81 -16.78 -10.70
C GLN A 236 0.05 -18.04 -10.75
N LEU A 237 0.78 -18.36 -9.67
CA LEU A 237 1.57 -19.59 -9.57
C LEU A 237 0.71 -20.85 -9.72
N VAL A 238 -0.40 -20.91 -8.97
CA VAL A 238 -1.35 -22.03 -9.03
C VAL A 238 -1.91 -22.16 -10.44
N VAL A 239 -2.37 -21.03 -10.97
CA VAL A 239 -3.14 -20.95 -12.20
C VAL A 239 -2.24 -21.31 -13.40
N ILE A 240 -0.98 -20.88 -13.42
CA ILE A 240 0.01 -21.24 -14.46
C ILE A 240 0.41 -22.74 -14.42
N GLY A 241 0.08 -23.46 -13.34
CA GLY A 241 0.33 -24.89 -13.19
C GLY A 241 1.62 -25.24 -12.45
N TYR A 242 2.35 -24.23 -11.95
CA TYR A 242 3.60 -24.46 -11.19
C TYR A 242 3.36 -25.14 -9.85
N GLY A 243 2.21 -24.87 -9.22
CA GLY A 243 1.85 -25.44 -7.94
C GLY A 243 1.76 -26.98 -8.00
N GLY A 244 1.00 -27.51 -8.96
CA GLY A 244 0.90 -28.95 -9.19
C GLY A 244 2.22 -29.55 -9.66
N TRP A 245 2.98 -28.85 -10.50
CA TRP A 245 4.24 -29.35 -11.03
C TRP A 245 5.37 -29.46 -9.99
N ARG A 246 5.48 -28.52 -9.04
CA ARG A 246 6.62 -28.43 -8.11
C ARG A 246 6.27 -28.53 -6.63
N ILE A 247 5.14 -27.97 -6.17
CA ILE A 247 4.84 -27.78 -4.74
C ILE A 247 4.06 -28.96 -4.16
N TRP A 248 2.93 -29.36 -4.77
CA TRP A 248 2.05 -30.44 -4.27
C TRP A 248 1.92 -31.60 -5.26
N ARG A 249 3.05 -32.14 -5.70
CA ARG A 249 3.16 -33.10 -6.82
C ARG A 249 2.31 -34.37 -6.66
N HIS A 250 2.10 -34.82 -5.43
CA HIS A 250 1.38 -36.06 -5.12
C HIS A 250 -0.08 -35.84 -4.71
N SER A 251 -0.50 -34.59 -4.48
CA SER A 251 -1.85 -34.31 -3.97
C SER A 251 -2.78 -33.90 -5.10
N ILE A 252 -3.70 -34.80 -5.45
CA ILE A 252 -4.81 -34.52 -6.37
C ILE A 252 -5.72 -33.44 -5.77
N TYR A 253 -6.03 -33.58 -4.48
CA TYR A 253 -6.92 -32.69 -3.75
C TYR A 253 -6.48 -31.22 -3.80
N LEU A 254 -5.22 -30.93 -3.41
CA LEU A 254 -4.68 -29.57 -3.44
C LEU A 254 -4.66 -29.00 -4.86
N ASN A 255 -4.38 -29.83 -5.86
CA ASN A 255 -4.33 -29.39 -7.25
C ASN A 255 -5.70 -28.95 -7.78
N GLN A 256 -6.78 -29.59 -7.33
CA GLN A 256 -8.15 -29.24 -7.72
C GLN A 256 -8.68 -28.01 -6.96
N VAL A 257 -8.40 -27.94 -5.66
CA VAL A 257 -8.95 -26.92 -4.76
C VAL A 257 -8.23 -25.58 -4.86
N MET A 258 -6.89 -25.59 -4.94
CA MET A 258 -6.08 -24.36 -4.84
C MET A 258 -6.38 -23.36 -5.94
N GLY A 259 -6.81 -23.81 -7.13
CA GLY A 259 -7.11 -22.94 -8.27
C GLY A 259 -8.25 -21.95 -8.01
N TRP A 260 -9.20 -22.30 -7.14
CA TRP A 260 -10.30 -21.42 -6.73
C TRP A 260 -10.01 -20.75 -5.39
N VAL A 261 -9.50 -21.51 -4.41
CA VAL A 261 -9.17 -20.99 -3.07
C VAL A 261 -8.19 -19.84 -3.13
N SER A 262 -7.13 -19.93 -3.95
CA SER A 262 -6.18 -18.83 -4.09
C SER A 262 -6.84 -17.56 -4.64
N ALA A 263 -7.72 -17.70 -5.64
CA ALA A 263 -8.44 -16.57 -6.24
C ALA A 263 -9.40 -15.91 -5.24
N ALA A 264 -10.07 -16.69 -4.39
CA ALA A 264 -10.90 -16.19 -3.31
C ALA A 264 -10.08 -15.44 -2.23
N LEU A 265 -8.88 -15.94 -1.88
CA LEU A 265 -7.95 -15.23 -0.99
C LEU A 265 -7.51 -13.89 -1.56
N THR A 266 -7.18 -13.86 -2.86
CA THR A 266 -6.83 -12.61 -3.55
C THR A 266 -8.00 -11.62 -3.53
N MET A 267 -9.23 -12.09 -3.76
CA MET A 267 -10.43 -11.25 -3.69
C MET A 267 -10.66 -10.68 -2.29
N ALA A 268 -10.51 -11.50 -1.25
CA ALA A 268 -10.65 -11.07 0.13
C ALA A 268 -9.63 -9.98 0.50
N ALA A 269 -8.36 -10.20 0.12
CA ALA A 269 -7.29 -9.22 0.32
C ALA A 269 -7.56 -7.92 -0.46
N ALA A 270 -8.02 -8.02 -1.71
CA ALA A 270 -8.31 -6.86 -2.55
C ALA A 270 -9.47 -6.02 -2.02
N ALA A 271 -10.57 -6.65 -1.60
CA ALA A 271 -11.72 -5.97 -1.00
C ALA A 271 -11.33 -5.26 0.30
N TRP A 272 -10.54 -5.92 1.16
CA TRP A 272 -10.06 -5.34 2.41
C TRP A 272 -9.08 -4.19 2.16
N PHE A 273 -8.16 -4.33 1.21
CA PHE A 273 -7.28 -3.26 0.77
C PHE A 273 -8.09 -2.04 0.30
N CYS A 274 -9.12 -2.23 -0.53
CA CYS A 274 -9.97 -1.12 -0.99
C CYS A 274 -10.66 -0.42 0.18
N ALA A 275 -11.17 -1.18 1.17
CA ALA A 275 -11.81 -0.62 2.35
C ALA A 275 -10.88 0.30 3.15
N GLN A 276 -9.61 -0.10 3.29
CA GLN A 276 -8.60 0.66 4.03
C GLN A 276 -8.03 1.82 3.19
N ALA A 277 -7.71 1.60 1.92
CA ALA A 277 -7.12 2.61 1.04
C ALA A 277 -8.06 3.80 0.80
N SER A 278 -9.37 3.55 0.70
CA SER A 278 -10.38 4.59 0.54
C SER A 278 -10.85 5.22 1.86
N TYR A 279 -10.29 4.81 3.01
CA TYR A 279 -10.76 5.24 4.35
C TYR A 279 -12.28 5.09 4.48
N ALA A 280 -12.81 3.98 3.95
CA ALA A 280 -14.24 3.76 3.82
C ALA A 280 -14.97 3.84 5.17
N ARG A 281 -14.28 3.43 6.25
CA ARG A 281 -14.82 3.45 7.62
C ARG A 281 -15.22 4.86 8.08
N SER A 282 -14.46 5.89 7.73
CA SER A 282 -14.73 7.27 8.16
C SER A 282 -15.63 8.03 7.20
N ALA A 283 -15.57 7.73 5.90
CA ALA A 283 -16.34 8.45 4.89
C ALA A 283 -17.73 7.84 4.64
N HIS A 284 -17.83 6.51 4.52
CA HIS A 284 -19.05 5.82 4.07
C HIS A 284 -19.19 4.45 4.77
N PRO A 285 -19.82 4.39 5.97
CA PRO A 285 -19.88 3.17 6.78
C PRO A 285 -20.58 2.00 6.09
N ARG A 286 -21.60 2.26 5.26
CA ARG A 286 -22.29 1.21 4.48
C ARG A 286 -21.38 0.51 3.48
N ILE A 287 -20.47 1.25 2.85
CA ILE A 287 -19.54 0.65 1.87
C ILE A 287 -18.42 -0.10 2.58
N TYR A 288 -17.97 0.40 3.72
CA TYR A 288 -17.06 -0.35 4.58
C TYR A 288 -17.68 -1.70 4.99
N GLN A 289 -18.95 -1.72 5.41
CA GLN A 289 -19.67 -2.96 5.73
C GLN A 289 -19.76 -3.89 4.53
N LEU A 290 -20.13 -3.38 3.36
CA LEU A 290 -20.18 -4.17 2.12
C LEU A 290 -18.83 -4.81 1.79
N LEU A 291 -17.74 -4.05 1.83
CA LEU A 291 -16.40 -4.56 1.55
C LEU A 291 -15.93 -5.56 2.61
N ALA A 292 -16.24 -5.31 3.88
CA ALA A 292 -15.93 -6.24 4.97
C ALA A 292 -16.70 -7.56 4.84
N VAL A 293 -18.00 -7.49 4.49
CA VAL A 293 -18.82 -8.69 4.21
C VAL A 293 -18.22 -9.48 3.06
N ILE A 294 -17.83 -8.83 1.95
CA ILE A 294 -17.17 -9.49 0.82
C ILE A 294 -15.86 -10.18 1.24
N THR A 295 -15.05 -9.53 2.07
CA THR A 295 -13.81 -10.12 2.59
C THR A 295 -14.10 -11.36 3.44
N VAL A 296 -15.00 -11.25 4.42
CA VAL A 296 -15.32 -12.37 5.34
C VAL A 296 -15.98 -13.52 4.60
N SER A 297 -16.95 -13.26 3.70
CA SER A 297 -17.61 -14.31 2.94
C SER A 297 -16.70 -14.98 1.93
N SER A 298 -15.75 -14.25 1.33
CA SER A 298 -14.74 -14.85 0.43
C SER A 298 -13.76 -15.72 1.20
N LEU A 299 -13.34 -15.32 2.41
CA LEU A 299 -12.50 -16.14 3.30
C LEU A 299 -13.25 -17.39 3.78
N LEU A 300 -14.51 -17.23 4.18
CA LEU A 300 -15.35 -18.34 4.63
C LEU A 300 -15.57 -19.34 3.49
N MET A 301 -15.91 -18.87 2.29
CA MET A 301 -16.01 -19.75 1.11
C MET A 301 -14.68 -20.42 0.75
N ALA A 302 -13.55 -19.70 0.85
CA ALA A 302 -12.23 -20.29 0.64
C ALA A 302 -11.96 -21.43 1.63
N CYS A 303 -12.30 -21.24 2.90
CA CYS A 303 -12.18 -22.26 3.94
C CYS A 303 -13.10 -23.45 3.69
N LEU A 304 -14.38 -23.21 3.38
CA LEU A 304 -15.34 -24.27 3.08
C LEU A 304 -14.91 -25.13 1.89
N VAL A 305 -14.50 -24.49 0.79
CA VAL A 305 -14.02 -25.20 -0.41
C VAL A 305 -12.69 -25.92 -0.15
N ALA A 306 -11.87 -25.41 0.78
CA ALA A 306 -10.62 -26.06 1.18
C ALA A 306 -10.83 -27.32 2.02
N ILE A 307 -11.99 -27.51 2.66
CA ILE A 307 -12.32 -28.71 3.46
C ILE A 307 -13.21 -29.66 2.66
N GLN A 308 -14.23 -29.13 1.96
CA GLN A 308 -15.19 -29.89 1.19
C GLN A 308 -15.43 -29.23 -0.18
N PRO A 309 -14.74 -29.69 -1.25
CA PRO A 309 -14.83 -29.05 -2.57
C PRO A 309 -16.20 -29.19 -3.22
N ASP A 310 -16.99 -30.20 -2.84
CA ASP A 310 -18.28 -30.53 -3.43
C ASP A 310 -19.46 -29.85 -2.72
N LEU A 311 -19.23 -29.24 -1.55
CA LEU A 311 -20.28 -28.57 -0.76
C LEU A 311 -20.92 -27.41 -1.53
N VAL A 312 -20.11 -26.70 -2.33
CA VAL A 312 -20.55 -25.53 -3.09
C VAL A 312 -20.35 -25.77 -4.59
N PRO A 313 -21.43 -25.79 -5.40
CA PRO A 313 -21.33 -26.00 -6.84
C PRO A 313 -20.37 -25.02 -7.51
N ARG A 314 -19.59 -25.49 -8.49
CA ARG A 314 -18.60 -24.67 -9.23
C ARG A 314 -19.20 -23.39 -9.81
N ASN A 315 -20.41 -23.46 -10.34
CA ASN A 315 -21.08 -22.29 -10.92
C ASN A 315 -21.43 -21.23 -9.88
N LEU A 316 -21.90 -21.65 -8.68
CA LEU A 316 -22.21 -20.73 -7.58
C LEU A 316 -20.94 -20.04 -7.06
N ARG A 317 -19.85 -20.80 -6.94
CA ARG A 317 -18.52 -20.27 -6.56
C ARG A 317 -18.00 -19.23 -7.55
N ASN A 318 -18.14 -19.49 -8.85
CA ASN A 318 -17.72 -18.56 -9.90
C ASN A 318 -18.61 -17.31 -9.95
N LEU A 319 -19.93 -17.47 -9.77
CA LEU A 319 -20.89 -16.37 -9.68
C LEU A 319 -20.56 -15.46 -8.49
N TRP A 320 -20.26 -16.04 -7.33
CA TRP A 320 -19.83 -15.27 -6.15
C TRP A 320 -18.60 -14.40 -6.45
N LEU A 321 -17.55 -14.97 -7.06
CA LEU A 321 -16.35 -14.20 -7.43
C LEU A 321 -16.66 -13.08 -8.42
N ALA A 322 -17.51 -13.33 -9.43
CA ALA A 322 -17.91 -12.30 -10.39
C ALA A 322 -18.65 -11.15 -9.69
N LEU A 323 -19.62 -11.47 -8.83
CA LEU A 323 -20.36 -10.47 -8.06
C LEU A 323 -19.43 -9.70 -7.10
N ALA A 324 -18.49 -10.36 -6.43
CA ALA A 324 -17.52 -9.71 -5.56
C ALA A 324 -16.62 -8.71 -6.34
N ILE A 325 -16.17 -9.07 -7.55
CA ILE A 325 -15.43 -8.14 -8.43
C ILE A 325 -16.28 -6.93 -8.79
N LEU A 326 -17.52 -7.16 -9.24
CA LEU A 326 -18.42 -6.07 -9.65
C LEU A 326 -18.78 -5.16 -8.48
N MET A 327 -19.04 -5.72 -7.29
CA MET A 327 -19.36 -4.94 -6.09
C MET A 327 -18.14 -4.13 -5.60
N THR A 328 -16.94 -4.70 -5.61
CA THR A 328 -15.71 -3.98 -5.23
C THR A 328 -15.39 -2.85 -6.22
N MET A 329 -15.48 -3.10 -7.53
CA MET A 329 -15.31 -2.06 -8.54
C MET A 329 -16.41 -0.98 -8.47
N GLY A 330 -17.68 -1.40 -8.33
CA GLY A 330 -18.81 -0.50 -8.17
C GLY A 330 -18.69 0.39 -6.94
N SER A 331 -18.12 -0.14 -5.84
CA SER A 331 -17.84 0.64 -4.64
C SER A 331 -16.82 1.76 -4.90
N LEU A 332 -15.75 1.47 -5.64
CA LEU A 332 -14.73 2.46 -6.01
C LEU A 332 -15.28 3.54 -6.95
N VAL A 333 -16.10 3.13 -7.93
CA VAL A 333 -16.80 4.06 -8.84
C VAL A 333 -17.73 4.97 -8.05
N TRP A 334 -18.57 4.42 -7.18
CA TRP A 334 -19.51 5.20 -6.39
C TRP A 334 -18.81 6.21 -5.49
N MET A 335 -17.73 5.80 -4.81
CA MET A 335 -16.94 6.73 -3.98
C MET A 335 -16.25 7.81 -4.82
N SER A 336 -15.82 7.47 -6.05
CA SER A 336 -15.23 8.44 -6.98
C SER A 336 -16.25 9.50 -7.41
N LEU A 337 -17.49 9.11 -7.69
CA LEU A 337 -18.57 10.03 -8.10
C LEU A 337 -18.99 10.98 -6.96
N ARG A 338 -18.87 10.55 -5.70
CA ARG A 338 -19.23 11.34 -4.50
C ARG A 338 -18.14 12.32 -4.04
N GLY A 339 -17.13 12.59 -4.87
CA GLY A 339 -16.13 13.65 -4.65
C GLY A 339 -14.74 13.17 -4.22
N GLN A 340 -14.54 11.87 -4.00
CA GLN A 340 -13.20 11.32 -3.72
C GLN A 340 -12.47 10.95 -5.02
N ALA A 341 -12.03 11.96 -5.77
CA ALA A 341 -11.33 11.79 -7.06
C ALA A 341 -10.07 10.88 -6.97
N TRP A 342 -9.53 10.68 -5.78
CA TRP A 342 -8.42 9.76 -5.51
C TRP A 342 -8.79 8.29 -5.76
N ASN A 343 -10.03 7.89 -5.49
CA ASN A 343 -10.48 6.52 -5.73
C ASN A 343 -10.54 6.17 -7.22
N LEU A 344 -10.65 7.18 -8.11
CA LEU A 344 -10.52 6.99 -9.55
C LEU A 344 -9.13 6.46 -9.93
N GLN A 345 -8.08 6.93 -9.25
CA GLN A 345 -6.71 6.48 -9.51
C GLN A 345 -6.48 5.04 -9.05
N LEU A 346 -7.12 4.64 -7.94
CA LEU A 346 -7.13 3.24 -7.49
C LEU A 346 -7.92 2.36 -8.46
N LEU A 347 -9.07 2.84 -8.94
CA LEU A 347 -9.89 2.14 -9.94
C LEU A 347 -9.11 1.92 -11.24
N LEU A 348 -8.36 2.92 -11.72
CA LEU A 348 -7.51 2.80 -12.92
C LEU A 348 -6.49 1.68 -12.82
N GLY A 349 -5.88 1.49 -11.64
CA GLY A 349 -4.94 0.40 -11.43
C GLY A 349 -5.61 -0.96 -11.18
N ALA A 350 -6.81 -0.97 -10.58
CA ALA A 350 -7.55 -2.20 -10.29
C ALA A 350 -8.34 -2.75 -11.50
N ALA A 351 -8.75 -1.88 -12.44
CA ALA A 351 -9.57 -2.25 -13.58
C ALA A 351 -8.93 -3.32 -14.49
N PRO A 352 -7.63 -3.26 -14.86
CA PRO A 352 -7.00 -4.31 -15.64
C PRO A 352 -6.98 -5.67 -14.92
N ILE A 353 -6.75 -5.66 -13.59
CA ILE A 353 -6.76 -6.87 -12.76
C ILE A 353 -8.18 -7.48 -12.74
N ALA A 354 -9.19 -6.63 -12.52
CA ALA A 354 -10.59 -7.03 -12.53
C ALA A 354 -11.01 -7.59 -13.90
N LEU A 355 -10.59 -6.96 -14.99
CA LEU A 355 -10.87 -7.40 -16.36
C LEU A 355 -10.24 -8.76 -16.65
N ALA A 356 -8.98 -8.98 -16.25
CA ALA A 356 -8.31 -10.26 -16.40
C ALA A 356 -9.02 -11.38 -15.60
N MET A 357 -9.49 -11.08 -14.39
CA MET A 357 -10.28 -12.02 -13.58
C MET A 357 -11.64 -12.31 -14.22
N LEU A 358 -12.33 -11.30 -14.73
CA LEU A 358 -13.62 -11.47 -15.41
C LEU A 358 -13.49 -12.27 -16.71
N ALA A 359 -12.45 -12.04 -17.51
CA ALA A 359 -12.15 -12.83 -18.71
C ALA A 359 -11.92 -14.31 -18.38
N ARG A 360 -11.29 -14.59 -17.23
CA ARG A 360 -11.14 -15.97 -16.75
C ARG A 360 -12.47 -16.58 -16.32
N LEU A 361 -13.33 -15.80 -15.66
CA LEU A 361 -14.65 -16.27 -15.23
C LEU A 361 -15.59 -16.49 -16.43
N SER A 362 -15.50 -15.67 -17.48
CA SER A 362 -16.28 -15.85 -18.71
C SER A 362 -15.84 -17.07 -19.51
N TYR A 363 -14.54 -17.37 -19.58
CA TYR A 363 -14.04 -18.64 -20.11
C TYR A 363 -14.56 -19.83 -19.28
N ASN A 364 -14.49 -19.74 -17.95
CA ASN A 364 -15.07 -20.77 -17.07
C ASN A 364 -16.58 -20.94 -17.25
N ALA A 365 -17.30 -19.92 -17.73
CA ALA A 365 -18.72 -19.98 -18.06
C ALA A 365 -18.99 -20.55 -19.48
N GLY A 366 -17.97 -20.66 -20.32
CA GLY A 366 -18.08 -21.12 -21.71
C GLY A 366 -18.38 -20.02 -22.73
N TRP A 367 -18.24 -18.73 -22.36
CA TRP A 367 -18.54 -17.60 -23.25
C TRP A 367 -17.38 -17.17 -24.14
N VAL A 368 -16.16 -17.56 -23.80
CA VAL A 368 -14.93 -17.18 -24.52
C VAL A 368 -14.17 -18.45 -24.89
N LEU A 369 -13.70 -18.53 -26.14
CA LEU A 369 -13.15 -19.76 -26.73
C LEU A 369 -11.61 -19.82 -26.68
N ASN A 370 -10.90 -18.68 -26.48
CA ASN A 370 -9.43 -18.58 -26.50
C ASN A 370 -8.88 -17.90 -25.24
N ILE A 371 -8.23 -18.64 -24.34
CA ILE A 371 -7.75 -18.11 -23.05
C ILE A 371 -6.25 -17.82 -22.98
N GLU A 372 -5.37 -18.51 -23.72
CA GLU A 372 -3.92 -18.36 -23.55
C GLU A 372 -3.43 -16.92 -23.81
N SER A 373 -3.89 -16.27 -24.88
CA SER A 373 -3.56 -14.87 -25.20
C SER A 373 -4.17 -13.89 -24.19
N ALA A 374 -5.46 -14.04 -23.89
CA ALA A 374 -6.17 -13.24 -22.90
C ALA A 374 -5.52 -13.31 -21.51
N GLN A 375 -4.94 -14.46 -21.17
CA GLN A 375 -4.24 -14.67 -19.92
C GLN A 375 -2.85 -14.03 -19.90
N ALA A 376 -2.07 -14.15 -20.98
CA ALA A 376 -0.77 -13.47 -21.08
C ALA A 376 -0.94 -11.95 -21.00
N ALA A 377 -1.88 -11.40 -21.78
CA ALA A 377 -2.27 -9.99 -21.71
C ALA A 377 -2.81 -9.61 -20.32
N GLY A 378 -3.60 -10.49 -19.70
CA GLY A 378 -4.15 -10.30 -18.36
C GLY A 378 -3.08 -10.20 -17.26
N VAL A 379 -2.03 -11.00 -17.36
CA VAL A 379 -0.90 -10.94 -16.41
C VAL A 379 -0.13 -9.64 -16.57
N LEU A 380 0.27 -9.27 -17.81
CA LEU A 380 1.00 -8.03 -18.09
C LEU A 380 0.21 -6.78 -17.71
N SER A 381 -1.10 -6.77 -17.95
CA SER A 381 -1.96 -5.64 -17.59
C SER A 381 -2.21 -5.55 -16.08
N ALA A 382 -2.37 -6.68 -15.39
CA ALA A 382 -2.48 -6.71 -13.93
C ALA A 382 -1.22 -6.16 -13.25
N MET A 383 -0.05 -6.49 -13.80
CA MET A 383 1.25 -6.01 -13.36
C MET A 383 1.41 -4.50 -13.45
N LEU A 384 1.11 -3.91 -14.60
CA LEU A 384 1.10 -2.46 -14.79
C LEU A 384 0.08 -1.79 -13.85
N GLY A 385 -1.09 -2.42 -13.65
CA GLY A 385 -2.11 -1.98 -12.72
C GLY A 385 -1.62 -1.94 -11.26
N LEU A 386 -0.94 -2.98 -10.78
CA LEU A 386 -0.37 -3.02 -9.43
C LEU A 386 0.72 -1.97 -9.23
N LEU A 387 1.62 -1.81 -10.22
CA LEU A 387 2.65 -0.78 -10.17
C LEU A 387 2.02 0.62 -10.09
N TRP A 388 0.95 0.87 -10.86
CA TRP A 388 0.19 2.10 -10.79
C TRP A 388 -0.42 2.34 -9.41
N VAL A 389 -1.08 1.34 -8.82
CA VAL A 389 -1.64 1.45 -7.45
C VAL A 389 -0.54 1.78 -6.44
N PHE A 390 0.63 1.15 -6.55
CA PHE A 390 1.77 1.44 -5.68
C PHE A 390 2.24 2.90 -5.82
N LEU A 391 2.42 3.38 -7.05
CA LEU A 391 2.85 4.76 -7.31
C LEU A 391 1.83 5.77 -6.76
N VAL A 392 0.53 5.52 -6.95
CA VAL A 392 -0.54 6.35 -6.40
C VAL A 392 -0.47 6.39 -4.87
N LEU A 393 -0.27 5.24 -4.22
CA LEU A 393 -0.20 5.16 -2.76
C LEU A 393 1.06 5.85 -2.21
N ALA A 394 2.21 5.65 -2.87
CA ALA A 394 3.47 6.32 -2.53
C ALA A 394 3.37 7.84 -2.70
N TRP A 395 2.78 8.32 -3.80
CA TRP A 395 2.56 9.74 -4.04
C TRP A 395 1.63 10.35 -2.99
N ARG A 396 0.53 9.67 -2.67
CA ARG A 396 -0.39 10.09 -1.61
C ARG A 396 0.30 10.19 -0.25
N SER A 397 1.11 9.20 0.10
CA SER A 397 1.85 9.19 1.37
C SER A 397 2.81 10.37 1.46
N ARG A 398 3.54 10.68 0.38
CA ARG A 398 4.43 11.84 0.33
C ARG A 398 3.68 13.16 0.39
N ALA A 399 2.57 13.29 -0.36
CA ALA A 399 1.76 14.50 -0.35
C ALA A 399 1.22 14.84 1.05
N ALA A 400 0.83 13.82 1.83
CA ALA A 400 0.41 14.00 3.21
C ALA A 400 1.54 14.51 4.12
N LEU A 401 2.74 13.93 4.01
CA LEU A 401 3.91 14.37 4.78
C LEU A 401 4.28 15.83 4.46
N PHE A 402 4.33 16.18 3.18
CA PHE A 402 4.63 17.57 2.78
C PHE A 402 3.56 18.55 3.25
N SER A 403 2.27 18.16 3.24
CA SER A 403 1.20 19.01 3.77
C SER A 403 1.39 19.31 5.25
N ASN A 404 1.73 18.30 6.06
CA ASN A 404 1.94 18.47 7.49
C ASN A 404 3.17 19.33 7.78
N HIS A 405 4.29 19.09 7.08
CA HIS A 405 5.48 19.93 7.23
C HIS A 405 5.25 21.36 6.75
N ARG A 406 4.49 21.56 5.66
CA ARG A 406 4.17 22.89 5.15
C ARG A 406 3.21 23.63 6.06
N ALA A 407 2.20 22.96 6.62
CA ALA A 407 1.31 23.53 7.62
C ALA A 407 2.08 23.94 8.89
N ALA A 408 2.99 23.07 9.37
CA ALA A 408 3.86 23.40 10.50
C ALA A 408 4.84 24.55 10.20
N ALA A 409 5.36 24.63 8.97
CA ALA A 409 6.22 25.72 8.51
C ALA A 409 5.46 27.04 8.29
N LEU A 410 4.15 26.98 8.03
CA LEU A 410 3.26 28.14 7.86
C LEU A 410 2.57 28.55 9.16
N ALA A 411 2.62 27.75 10.22
CA ALA A 411 2.09 28.14 11.53
C ALA A 411 2.84 29.38 12.05
N THR A 412 2.14 30.38 12.58
CA THR A 412 2.79 31.56 13.18
C THR A 412 3.04 31.34 14.68
N TYR A 413 2.22 30.50 15.31
CA TYR A 413 2.15 30.31 16.76
C TYR A 413 2.50 28.86 17.14
N ASP A 414 3.15 28.69 18.29
CA ASP A 414 3.39 27.42 18.96
C ASP A 414 2.07 26.92 19.59
N PRO A 415 1.57 25.72 19.26
CA PRO A 415 0.31 25.22 19.80
C PRO A 415 0.34 24.97 21.32
N ALA A 416 1.51 24.74 21.92
CA ALA A 416 1.62 24.44 23.35
C ALA A 416 1.51 25.70 24.23
N SER A 417 2.16 26.80 23.82
CA SER A 417 2.15 28.07 24.56
C SER A 417 1.21 29.13 23.97
N GLY A 418 0.82 28.98 22.70
CA GLY A 418 0.12 30.00 21.92
C GLY A 418 0.94 31.27 21.67
N LEU A 419 2.25 31.25 21.94
CA LEU A 419 3.18 32.33 21.61
C LEU A 419 3.67 32.17 20.17
N MET A 420 4.32 33.20 19.62
CA MET A 420 4.91 33.09 18.27
C MET A 420 6.06 32.06 18.24
N LEU A 421 6.37 31.55 17.05
CA LEU A 421 7.51 30.64 16.83
C LEU A 421 8.84 31.40 16.75
N PRO A 422 9.99 30.75 17.05
CA PRO A 422 11.31 31.40 17.11
C PRO A 422 11.66 32.17 15.84
N ARG A 423 11.37 31.58 14.67
CA ARG A 423 11.59 32.18 13.34
C ARG A 423 10.96 33.56 13.14
N ILE A 424 9.83 33.84 13.80
CA ILE A 424 9.16 35.14 13.72
C ILE A 424 10.00 36.20 14.44
N ILE A 425 10.55 35.83 15.58
CA ILE A 425 11.40 36.67 16.39
C ILE A 425 12.77 36.92 15.72
N GLU A 426 13.34 35.91 15.07
CA GLU A 426 14.61 36.05 14.32
C GLU A 426 14.51 37.09 13.20
N GLY A 427 13.34 37.20 12.57
CA GLY A 427 13.06 38.26 11.60
C GLY A 427 12.74 39.61 12.23
N ARG A 428 12.02 39.64 13.37
CA ARG A 428 11.56 40.88 14.01
C ARG A 428 12.62 41.59 14.84
N LEU A 429 13.52 40.86 15.51
CA LEU A 429 14.57 41.47 16.36
C LEU A 429 15.49 42.40 15.55
N PRO A 430 16.06 42.00 14.39
CA PRO A 430 16.85 42.92 13.56
C PRO A 430 16.06 44.15 13.11
N GLN A 431 14.78 43.97 12.77
CA GLN A 431 13.90 45.07 12.33
C GLN A 431 13.61 46.06 13.47
N MET A 432 13.36 45.56 14.68
CA MET A 432 13.16 46.38 15.87
C MET A 432 14.42 47.20 16.18
N LEU A 433 15.61 46.56 16.16
CA LEU A 433 16.88 47.25 16.39
C LEU A 433 17.15 48.33 15.33
N LEU A 434 16.87 48.04 14.05
CA LEU A 434 16.99 49.03 12.96
C LEU A 434 16.02 50.21 13.15
N ARG A 435 14.78 49.94 13.59
CA ARG A 435 13.77 50.97 13.86
C ARG A 435 14.18 51.86 15.02
N ALA A 436 14.58 51.27 16.14
CA ALA A 436 15.07 51.97 17.33
C ALA A 436 16.28 52.85 17.00
N ARG A 437 17.21 52.36 16.18
CA ARG A 437 18.36 53.14 15.69
C ARG A 437 17.96 54.36 14.86
N ARG A 438 16.98 54.21 13.95
CA ARG A 438 16.49 55.31 13.11
C ARG A 438 15.75 56.38 13.92
N GLN A 439 14.97 55.94 14.90
CA GLN A 439 14.15 56.83 15.74
C GLN A 439 14.90 57.39 16.95
N LYS A 440 16.13 56.92 17.20
CA LYS A 440 16.92 57.20 18.42
C LYS A 440 16.11 56.91 19.69
N SER A 441 15.30 55.86 19.66
CA SER A 441 14.47 55.42 20.77
C SER A 441 15.09 54.22 21.48
N GLU A 442 14.88 54.14 22.79
CA GLU A 442 15.28 53.00 23.60
C GLU A 442 14.30 51.83 23.40
N CYS A 443 14.83 50.63 23.19
CA CYS A 443 14.03 49.40 23.07
C CYS A 443 14.53 48.34 24.06
N GLY A 444 13.71 47.32 24.30
CA GLY A 444 13.99 46.28 25.28
C GLY A 444 13.83 44.87 24.71
N VAL A 445 14.67 43.95 25.17
CA VAL A 445 14.52 42.51 24.91
C VAL A 445 14.59 41.77 26.24
N LEU A 446 13.55 40.99 26.53
CA LEU A 446 13.50 40.11 27.70
C LEU A 446 13.64 38.67 27.24
N MET A 447 14.56 37.93 27.83
CA MET A 447 14.70 36.50 27.61
C MET A 447 14.47 35.77 28.93
N LEU A 448 13.55 34.81 28.92
CA LEU A 448 13.12 34.06 30.09
C LEU A 448 13.54 32.60 29.94
N ARG A 449 14.04 31.98 31.01
CA ARG A 449 14.33 30.55 31.08
C ARG A 449 13.55 29.90 32.21
N TRP A 450 12.87 28.81 31.89
CA TRP A 450 12.20 27.95 32.87
C TRP A 450 13.13 26.79 33.28
N LEU A 451 13.54 26.75 34.54
CA LEU A 451 14.64 25.90 35.02
C LEU A 451 14.21 24.52 35.52
N ASN A 452 12.96 24.35 35.92
CA ASN A 452 12.52 23.15 36.62
C ASN A 452 11.88 22.13 35.66
N GLN A 453 12.70 21.61 34.74
CA GLN A 453 12.30 20.55 33.81
C GLN A 453 13.00 19.25 34.18
N GLY A 454 12.64 18.69 35.34
CA GLY A 454 13.04 17.32 35.65
C GLY A 454 12.43 16.36 34.62
N PRO A 455 13.18 15.36 34.11
CA PRO A 455 12.58 14.27 33.38
C PRO A 455 11.71 13.48 34.37
N SER A 456 10.43 13.32 34.06
CA SER A 456 9.64 12.28 34.72
C SER A 456 8.84 11.54 33.67
N ASN A 457 8.87 10.20 33.80
CA ASN A 457 8.36 9.26 32.82
C ASN A 457 6.82 9.06 32.90
N ASP A 458 6.11 9.90 33.65
CA ASP A 458 4.68 9.75 33.90
C ASP A 458 3.84 10.70 33.04
N GLU A 459 2.74 10.19 32.46
CA GLU A 459 1.75 10.98 31.70
C GLU A 459 1.22 12.19 32.49
N LEU A 460 1.17 12.07 33.82
CA LEU A 460 0.76 13.15 34.72
C LEU A 460 1.71 14.35 34.66
N SER A 461 3.01 14.12 34.44
CA SER A 461 3.99 15.20 34.30
C SER A 461 3.93 15.88 32.95
N ASP A 462 3.59 15.16 31.88
CA ASP A 462 3.41 15.78 30.56
C ASP A 462 2.18 16.70 30.55
N GLN A 463 1.11 16.33 31.24
CA GLN A 463 -0.03 17.22 31.47
C GLN A 463 0.35 18.46 32.28
N LYS A 464 1.13 18.30 33.36
CA LYS A 464 1.66 19.43 34.15
C LYS A 464 2.53 20.36 33.30
N ARG A 465 3.40 19.80 32.45
CA ARG A 465 4.27 20.57 31.55
C ARG A 465 3.45 21.33 30.51
N SER A 466 2.46 20.68 29.89
CA SER A 466 1.58 21.31 28.91
C SER A 466 0.78 22.47 29.53
N PHE A 467 0.25 22.27 30.74
CA PHE A 467 -0.43 23.33 31.49
C PHE A 467 0.51 24.50 31.81
N ALA A 468 1.71 24.21 32.31
CA ALA A 468 2.70 25.24 32.64
C ALA A 468 3.09 26.06 31.39
N LEU A 469 3.33 25.41 30.25
CA LEU A 469 3.64 26.08 28.98
C LEU A 469 2.49 26.97 28.50
N SER A 470 1.26 26.46 28.54
CA SER A 470 0.06 27.22 28.18
C SER A 470 -0.09 28.46 29.06
N ARG A 471 0.12 28.30 30.37
CA ARG A 471 -0.03 29.38 31.34
C ARG A 471 1.06 30.44 31.23
N ILE A 472 2.32 30.05 31.02
CA ILE A 472 3.42 31.00 30.73
C ILE A 472 3.10 31.80 29.47
N GLY A 473 2.61 31.12 28.42
CA GLY A 473 2.24 31.78 27.18
C GLY A 473 1.08 32.77 27.34
N GLU A 474 0.10 32.47 28.18
CA GLU A 474 -0.98 33.39 28.52
C GLU A 474 -0.48 34.62 29.29
N ILE A 475 0.41 34.42 30.27
CA ILE A 475 0.99 35.51 31.08
C ILE A 475 1.82 36.44 30.20
N LEU A 476 2.70 35.89 29.35
CA LEU A 476 3.53 36.68 28.44
C LEU A 476 2.69 37.46 27.43
N ARG A 477 1.60 36.88 26.92
CA ARG A 477 0.69 37.56 25.99
C ARG A 477 -0.10 38.68 26.65
N ARG A 478 -0.48 38.53 27.92
CA ARG A 478 -1.14 39.59 28.71
C ARG A 478 -0.18 40.71 29.12
N ALA A 479 1.11 40.40 29.25
CA ALA A 479 2.15 41.38 29.55
C ALA A 479 2.58 42.16 28.30
N ALA A 480 2.51 41.54 27.12
CA ALA A 480 2.82 42.17 25.84
C ALA A 480 1.76 43.18 25.40
N ARG A 481 2.21 44.37 24.97
CA ARG A 481 1.39 45.35 24.25
C ARG A 481 1.18 44.88 22.81
N ASP A 482 0.26 45.51 22.08
CA ASP A 482 -0.02 45.17 20.67
C ASP A 482 1.20 45.26 19.74
N MET A 483 2.16 46.13 20.09
CA MET A 483 3.40 46.32 19.35
C MET A 483 4.51 45.34 19.76
N ASP A 484 4.39 44.74 20.95
CA ASP A 484 5.38 43.83 21.51
C ASP A 484 5.24 42.44 20.89
N THR A 485 6.33 41.69 20.84
CA THR A 485 6.34 40.34 20.28
C THR A 485 6.80 39.34 21.32
N ALA A 486 5.91 38.46 21.78
CA ALA A 486 6.24 37.34 22.64
C ALA A 486 6.30 36.03 21.84
N ALA A 487 7.42 35.32 21.93
CA ALA A 487 7.63 34.04 21.28
C ALA A 487 8.23 33.01 22.25
N ARG A 488 7.99 31.74 21.95
CA ARG A 488 8.77 30.65 22.53
C ARG A 488 10.00 30.47 21.66
N TYR A 489 11.18 30.76 22.22
CA TYR A 489 12.45 30.72 21.49
C TYR A 489 13.04 29.31 21.44
N ASP A 490 12.88 28.55 22.52
CA ASP A 490 13.35 27.17 22.64
C ASP A 490 12.40 26.36 23.55
N GLU A 491 12.69 25.08 23.82
CA GLU A 491 11.85 24.22 24.66
C GLU A 491 11.50 24.87 26.00
N ASN A 492 12.48 25.51 26.65
CA ASN A 492 12.37 26.09 27.99
C ASN A 492 12.68 27.59 28.02
N GLN A 493 12.81 28.21 26.85
CA GLN A 493 13.18 29.61 26.73
C GLN A 493 12.10 30.40 25.99
N PHE A 494 11.77 31.54 26.54
CA PHE A 494 10.79 32.47 25.99
C PHE A 494 11.48 33.80 25.76
N MET A 495 11.02 34.54 24.76
CA MET A 495 11.55 35.86 24.48
C MET A 495 10.43 36.84 24.20
N MET A 496 10.59 38.05 24.71
CA MET A 496 9.67 39.15 24.52
C MET A 496 10.45 40.36 24.01
N LEU A 497 10.10 40.81 22.80
CA LEU A 497 10.60 42.03 22.18
C LEU A 497 9.66 43.17 22.56
N VAL A 498 10.20 44.22 23.17
CA VAL A 498 9.44 45.40 23.62
C VAL A 498 9.87 46.60 22.80
N ASP A 499 8.97 47.10 21.95
CA ASP A 499 9.28 48.19 21.03
C ASP A 499 9.28 49.54 21.78
N GLY A 500 10.17 50.44 21.34
CA GLY A 500 10.47 51.70 22.03
C GLY A 500 9.47 52.84 21.74
N PRO A 501 9.54 53.96 22.49
CA PRO A 501 10.51 54.26 23.56
C PRO A 501 10.10 53.63 24.90
N ILE A 502 11.03 52.94 25.57
CA ILE A 502 10.81 52.38 26.90
C ILE A 502 12.02 52.60 27.82
N SER A 503 11.75 53.03 29.06
CA SER A 503 12.78 53.24 30.07
C SER A 503 13.21 51.92 30.72
N ARG A 504 14.41 51.93 31.30
CA ARG A 504 14.96 50.80 32.05
C ARG A 504 14.04 50.34 33.19
N ASP A 505 13.46 51.29 33.92
CA ASP A 505 12.58 50.99 35.07
C ASP A 505 11.28 50.33 34.62
N ALA A 506 10.70 50.80 33.49
CA ALA A 506 9.50 50.20 32.93
C ALA A 506 9.73 48.75 32.46
N LEU A 507 10.89 48.43 31.89
CA LEU A 507 11.24 47.05 31.55
C LEU A 507 11.39 46.16 32.79
N SER A 508 11.98 46.70 33.87
CA SER A 508 12.08 46.00 35.14
C SER A 508 10.70 45.74 35.76
N GLU A 509 9.78 46.69 35.65
CA GLU A 509 8.39 46.54 36.10
C GLU A 509 7.66 45.45 35.33
N ILE A 510 7.78 45.42 33.99
CA ILE A 510 7.20 44.36 33.14
C ILE A 510 7.75 42.99 33.54
N ALA A 511 9.06 42.85 33.71
CA ALA A 511 9.69 41.60 34.13
C ALA A 511 9.21 41.14 35.51
N THR A 512 9.11 42.07 36.46
CA THR A 512 8.65 41.80 37.83
C THR A 512 7.18 41.38 37.84
N ARG A 513 6.34 42.03 37.02
CA ARG A 513 4.94 41.67 36.85
C ARG A 513 4.76 40.28 36.26
N ILE A 514 5.52 39.92 35.22
CA ILE A 514 5.50 38.56 34.64
C ILE A 514 5.86 37.53 35.71
N LEU A 515 6.88 37.79 36.52
CA LEU A 515 7.30 36.88 37.58
C LEU A 515 6.23 36.75 38.67
N ALA A 516 5.61 37.86 39.10
CA ALA A 516 4.53 37.85 40.07
C ALA A 516 3.30 37.08 39.56
N ASP A 517 2.94 37.23 38.28
CA ASP A 517 1.84 36.48 37.66
C ASP A 517 2.12 34.97 37.61
N CYS A 518 3.36 34.58 37.32
CA CYS A 518 3.78 33.18 37.36
C CYS A 518 3.75 32.60 38.78
N LEU A 519 4.19 33.36 39.80
CA LEU A 519 4.12 32.93 41.20
C LEU A 519 2.66 32.79 41.69
N ARG A 520 1.78 33.73 41.32
CA ARG A 520 0.34 33.63 41.60
C ARG A 520 -0.29 32.42 40.92
N ALA A 521 0.13 32.10 39.70
CA ALA A 521 -0.33 30.90 38.99
C ALA A 521 0.16 29.60 39.67
N ALA A 522 1.41 29.54 40.13
CA ALA A 522 1.92 28.42 40.93
C ALA A 522 1.10 28.19 42.20
N GLN A 523 0.78 29.26 42.93
CA GLN A 523 0.02 29.15 44.18
C GLN A 523 -1.39 28.62 43.97
N LYS A 524 -2.07 29.06 42.90
CA LYS A 524 -3.39 28.51 42.53
C LYS A 524 -3.35 27.02 42.16
N TRP A 525 -2.20 26.54 41.69
CA TRP A 525 -2.00 25.15 41.28
C TRP A 525 -1.55 24.23 42.43
N GLY A 526 -1.19 24.79 43.59
CA GLY A 526 -0.77 24.03 44.77
C GLY A 526 0.66 23.47 44.73
N ASP A 527 1.46 23.83 43.71
CA ASP A 527 2.88 23.46 43.63
C ASP A 527 3.75 24.71 43.43
N PRO A 528 4.41 25.20 44.50
CA PRO A 528 5.24 26.39 44.48
C PRO A 528 6.46 26.29 43.56
N SER A 529 6.89 25.08 43.20
CA SER A 529 8.11 24.83 42.41
C SER A 529 7.87 24.78 40.90
N THR A 530 6.59 24.83 40.48
CA THR A 530 6.17 24.69 39.08
C THR A 530 6.81 25.75 38.17
N PHE A 531 6.85 27.01 38.60
CA PHE A 531 7.32 28.14 37.80
C PHE A 531 8.62 28.74 38.36
N ASN A 532 9.75 28.04 38.20
CA ASN A 532 11.07 28.61 38.48
C ASN A 532 11.62 29.31 37.22
N LEU A 533 11.37 30.61 37.11
CA LEU A 533 11.76 31.44 35.98
C LEU A 533 12.91 32.38 36.33
N ARG A 534 13.82 32.55 35.37
CA ARG A 534 14.87 33.59 35.39
C ARG A 534 14.75 34.45 34.15
N ILE A 535 14.91 35.76 34.30
CA ILE A 535 14.70 36.76 33.25
C ILE A 535 15.98 37.59 33.08
N ALA A 536 16.56 37.56 31.89
CA ALA A 536 17.60 38.49 31.48
C ALA A 536 17.00 39.60 30.63
N ILE A 537 17.42 40.84 30.87
CA ILE A 537 16.94 42.03 30.17
C ILE A 537 18.10 42.73 29.46
N TRP A 538 17.93 42.98 28.17
CA TRP A 538 18.74 43.93 27.41
C TRP A 538 17.90 45.19 27.19
N HIS A 539 18.52 46.35 27.42
CA HIS A 539 17.92 47.67 27.21
C HIS A 539 18.97 48.59 26.61
N GLY A 540 18.58 49.37 25.61
CA GLY A 540 19.46 50.42 25.10
C GLY A 540 19.01 51.01 23.77
N THR A 541 19.75 52.03 23.35
CA THR A 541 19.68 52.60 22.00
C THR A 541 20.71 51.89 21.12
N PRO A 542 20.32 51.02 20.17
CA PRO A 542 21.27 50.26 19.37
C PRO A 542 22.01 51.19 18.40
N THR A 543 23.28 51.49 18.67
CA THR A 543 24.17 52.25 17.77
C THR A 543 24.93 51.35 16.80
N THR A 544 25.55 50.27 17.27
CA THR A 544 26.34 49.32 16.46
C THR A 544 26.04 47.84 16.74
N GLN A 545 25.24 47.54 17.76
CA GLN A 545 24.98 46.15 18.17
C GLN A 545 24.11 45.41 17.15
N THR A 546 24.58 44.23 16.72
CA THR A 546 23.83 43.34 15.84
C THR A 546 22.87 42.47 16.67
N ALA A 547 21.74 42.03 16.10
CA ALA A 547 20.80 41.12 16.75
C ALA A 547 21.49 39.90 17.39
N GLN A 548 22.50 39.33 16.73
CA GLN A 548 23.28 38.21 17.24
C GLN A 548 24.04 38.56 18.53
N GLN A 549 24.63 39.74 18.63
CA GLN A 549 25.36 40.19 19.84
C GLN A 549 24.39 40.38 21.02
N VAL A 550 23.19 40.93 20.76
CA VAL A 550 22.15 41.07 21.79
C VAL A 550 21.71 39.69 22.30
N MET A 551 21.49 38.74 21.38
CA MET A 551 21.11 37.36 21.73
C MET A 551 22.20 36.64 22.53
N GLU A 552 23.47 36.76 22.12
CA GLU A 552 24.61 36.17 22.82
C GLU A 552 24.74 36.74 24.24
N ALA A 553 24.55 38.04 24.41
CA ALA A 553 24.64 38.70 25.72
C ALA A 553 23.49 38.29 26.66
N LEU A 554 22.26 38.19 26.15
CA LEU A 554 21.10 37.66 26.89
C LEU A 554 21.30 36.19 27.28
N THR A 555 21.80 35.38 26.35
CA THR A 555 22.02 33.95 26.56
C THR A 555 23.11 33.73 27.60
N SER A 556 24.25 34.43 27.49
CA SER A 556 25.32 34.39 28.47
C SER A 556 24.83 34.78 29.87
N ARG A 557 24.02 35.85 29.95
CA ARG A 557 23.42 36.27 31.22
C ARG A 557 22.50 35.21 31.81
N LEU A 558 21.59 34.62 31.03
CA LEU A 558 20.72 33.54 31.50
C LEU A 558 21.48 32.30 31.98
N HIS A 559 22.59 31.95 31.33
CA HIS A 559 23.44 30.86 31.79
C HIS A 559 24.10 31.19 33.14
N SER A 560 24.67 32.38 33.31
CA SER A 560 25.24 32.80 34.61
C SER A 560 24.18 32.84 35.71
N MET A 561 22.95 33.24 35.36
CA MET A 561 21.84 33.21 36.29
C MET A 561 21.42 31.79 36.61
N SER A 562 21.58 30.82 35.69
CA SER A 562 21.19 29.42 35.87
C SER A 562 21.97 28.69 36.98
N SER A 563 23.20 29.14 37.32
CA SER A 563 24.10 28.45 38.26
C SER A 563 24.06 28.89 39.73
N GLY A 564 23.22 29.84 40.15
CA GLY A 564 23.04 30.11 41.60
C GLY A 564 22.74 31.54 42.04
N THR A 565 22.35 32.45 41.16
CA THR A 565 22.08 33.84 41.56
C THR A 565 20.77 33.98 42.35
N ARG A 566 20.77 34.86 43.37
CA ARG A 566 19.58 35.18 44.20
C ARG A 566 18.54 36.02 43.47
N ARG A 567 18.95 36.76 42.43
CA ARG A 567 18.06 37.68 41.70
C ARG A 567 17.45 37.00 40.49
N HIS A 568 16.13 36.94 40.44
CA HIS A 568 15.39 36.35 39.33
C HIS A 568 15.37 37.22 38.05
N VAL A 569 15.62 38.52 38.18
CA VAL A 569 15.66 39.48 37.06
C VAL A 569 17.01 40.19 37.08
N GLN A 570 17.73 40.19 35.96
CA GLN A 570 19.01 40.91 35.83
C GLN A 570 19.17 41.55 34.45
N PHE A 571 19.82 42.72 34.42
CA PHE A 571 20.22 43.36 33.17
C PHE A 571 21.54 42.80 32.65
N VAL A 572 21.70 42.75 31.33
CA VAL A 572 22.92 42.29 30.67
C VAL A 572 24.14 43.12 31.07
N ASP A 573 23.98 44.41 31.36
CA ASP A 573 25.08 45.31 31.73
C ASP A 573 25.35 45.38 33.25
N SER A 574 24.62 44.59 34.06
CA SER A 574 24.85 44.55 35.50
C SER A 574 26.10 43.72 35.87
N ALA A 575 26.83 44.17 36.90
CA ALA A 575 28.00 43.47 37.43
C ALA A 575 27.65 42.01 37.79
N LEU A 576 28.51 41.06 37.40
CA LEU A 576 28.34 39.65 37.72
C LEU A 576 28.51 39.44 39.24
N GLU A 577 27.49 38.89 39.91
CA GLU A 577 27.60 38.47 41.31
C GLU A 577 28.48 37.20 41.41
N PRO A 578 29.33 37.06 42.44
CA PRO A 578 30.11 35.83 42.64
C PRO A 578 29.19 34.63 42.92
N GLU A 579 29.58 33.47 42.42
CA GLU A 579 28.86 32.19 42.51
C GLU A 579 28.76 31.73 43.98
N ILE A 580 27.56 31.55 44.52
CA ILE A 580 27.34 31.14 45.92
C ILE A 580 26.78 29.71 45.95
N VAL A 581 27.46 28.84 46.69
CA VAL A 581 27.04 27.47 47.02
C VAL A 581 25.74 27.50 47.86
N VAL A 582 24.74 26.76 47.39
CA VAL A 582 23.36 26.76 47.90
C VAL A 582 23.26 26.09 49.28
N VAL A 583 22.79 26.84 50.30
CA VAL A 583 22.26 26.31 51.57
C VAL A 583 20.83 26.83 51.76
N GLN A 584 19.92 25.93 52.15
CA GLN A 584 18.45 25.99 52.11
C GLN A 584 17.81 27.27 52.69
N ASP A 585 16.84 27.85 51.97
CA ASP A 585 16.23 29.16 52.23
C ASP A 585 14.68 29.04 52.38
N ILE A 586 14.19 28.65 53.56
CA ILE A 586 12.75 28.65 53.93
C ILE A 586 12.37 29.95 54.68
N SER A 587 13.33 30.58 55.36
CA SER A 587 13.09 31.72 56.26
C SER A 587 12.87 33.07 55.56
N ARG A 588 13.33 33.26 54.31
CA ARG A 588 13.29 34.58 53.65
C ARG A 588 12.03 34.91 52.86
N ARG A 589 11.16 33.92 52.62
CA ARG A 589 9.89 34.14 51.89
C ARG A 589 8.90 34.96 52.71
N GLU A 590 8.91 34.80 54.03
CA GLU A 590 8.09 35.56 54.97
C GLU A 590 8.52 37.04 55.04
N ASP A 591 9.83 37.28 55.01
CA ASP A 591 10.42 38.63 55.07
C ASP A 591 10.15 39.44 53.78
N LEU A 592 10.08 38.77 52.63
CA LEU A 592 9.72 39.39 51.34
C LEU A 592 8.23 39.74 51.26
N MET A 593 7.36 38.86 51.75
CA MET A 593 5.91 39.11 51.84
C MET A 593 5.59 40.26 52.79
N ALA A 594 6.31 40.35 53.92
CA ALA A 594 6.16 41.46 54.86
C ALA A 594 6.57 42.81 54.24
N LYS A 595 7.63 42.85 53.44
CA LYS A 595 8.07 44.08 52.74
C LYS A 595 7.13 44.51 51.62
N ILE A 596 6.57 43.57 50.87
CA ILE A 596 5.57 43.86 49.82
C ILE A 596 4.30 44.45 50.44
N ASN A 597 3.79 43.83 51.52
CA ASN A 597 2.62 44.36 52.24
C ASN A 597 2.89 45.74 52.87
N ALA A 598 4.09 45.96 53.42
CA ALA A 598 4.47 47.26 53.99
C ALA A 598 4.50 48.38 52.94
N LEU A 599 4.98 48.09 51.72
CA LEU A 599 5.01 49.05 50.62
C LEU A 599 3.60 49.39 50.13
N GLU A 600 2.69 48.41 50.03
CA GLU A 600 1.28 48.65 49.66
C GLU A 600 0.55 49.53 50.69
N THR A 601 0.90 49.44 51.98
CA THR A 601 0.32 50.31 53.02
C THR A 601 0.86 51.74 53.05
N SER A 602 2.08 51.97 52.53
CA SER A 602 2.76 53.30 52.56
C SER A 602 2.37 54.26 51.42
N HIS A 603 1.63 53.81 50.41
CA HIS A 603 1.21 54.61 49.26
C HIS A 603 -0.30 54.53 48.98
N PRO A 604 -1.14 55.31 49.69
CA PRO A 604 -2.60 55.25 49.57
C PRO A 604 -3.17 55.83 48.27
N ALA A 605 -2.33 56.28 47.33
CA ALA A 605 -2.78 56.82 46.04
C ALA A 605 -3.15 55.73 45.00
N LEU A 606 -2.75 54.46 45.22
CA LEU A 606 -3.01 53.35 44.29
C LEU A 606 -4.28 52.54 44.62
N SER A 607 -4.89 52.72 45.79
CA SER A 607 -6.10 51.97 46.20
C SER A 607 -7.41 52.52 45.63
N ARG A 608 -7.42 53.73 45.02
CA ARG A 608 -8.64 54.34 44.47
C ARG A 608 -8.97 53.99 43.02
N GLN A 609 -8.05 53.41 42.25
CA GLN A 609 -8.35 52.99 40.87
C GLN A 609 -8.88 51.55 40.74
N THR A 610 -8.67 50.70 41.74
CA THR A 610 -9.16 49.31 41.76
C THR A 610 -10.60 49.17 42.26
N ALA A 611 -11.14 50.15 42.99
CA ALA A 611 -12.53 50.11 43.48
C ALA A 611 -13.58 50.57 42.43
N ALA A 612 -13.18 51.29 41.38
CA ALA A 612 -14.12 51.84 40.39
C ALA A 612 -14.37 50.94 39.16
N SER A 613 -13.63 49.84 39.00
CA SER A 613 -13.77 48.91 37.87
C SER A 613 -14.45 47.57 38.21
N LEU A 614 -14.98 47.44 39.43
CA LEU A 614 -15.70 46.25 39.89
C LEU A 614 -17.23 46.40 39.86
N ASP A 615 -17.76 47.54 39.39
CA ASP A 615 -19.19 47.82 39.29
C ASP A 615 -19.69 48.07 37.84
N ARG A 616 -19.00 47.50 36.83
CA ARG A 616 -19.52 47.36 35.45
C ARG A 616 -19.14 46.06 34.78
#